data_AF-A0A916QNJ8-F1
#
_entry.id   AF-A0A916QNJ8-F1
#
_cell.length_a   1.000
_cell.length_b   1.000
_cell.length_c   1.000
_cell.angle_alpha   90.00
_cell.angle_beta   90.00
_cell.angle_gamma   90.00
#
_symmetry.space_group_name_H-M   'P 1'
#
loop_
_entity.id
_entity.type
_entity.pdbx_description
1 polymer ?
#
loop_
_entity_poly.entity_id
_entity_poly.type
_entity_poly.pdbx_seq_one_letter_code
_entity_poly.pdbx_strand_id
1 'polypeptide(L)' 'MEIPIEVDSGFQGIQHQYENIPIPHKRPKGGELTEQQKTENRTSYQSRVVCENAFAGVKRYGAVNQIYRNHAC' A
#
# COMPACT_ATOMS: atom_id res chain seq x y z
N MET A 1 12.51 3.31 17.62
CA MET A 1 11.63 2.35 16.92
C MET A 1 11.49 2.92 15.51
N GLU A 2 12.20 2.34 14.55
CA GLU A 2 12.17 2.82 13.17
C GLU A 2 10.97 2.18 12.47
N ILE A 3 10.07 3.00 11.91
CA ILE A 3 8.89 2.51 11.20
C ILE A 3 9.31 2.36 9.73
N PRO A 4 9.30 1.14 9.17
CA PRO A 4 9.67 0.95 7.77
C PRO A 4 8.69 1.68 6.86
N ILE A 5 9.23 2.43 5.90
CA ILE A 5 8.44 3.17 4.91
C ILE A 5 8.08 2.20 3.78
N GLU A 6 6.84 1.69 3.80
CA GLU A 6 6.29 0.89 2.71
C GLU A 6 5.50 1.77 1.73
N VAL A 7 5.73 1.56 0.44
CA VAL A 7 5.05 2.32 -0.62
C VAL A 7 4.40 1.39 -1.64
N ASP A 8 3.31 1.86 -2.25
CA ASP A 8 2.68 1.14 -3.36
C ASP A 8 3.51 1.28 -4.64
N SER A 9 3.37 0.28 -5.53
CA SER A 9 3.86 0.31 -6.90
C SER A 9 3.45 1.54 -7.71
N GLY A 10 2.39 2.26 -7.32
CA GLY A 10 1.97 3.52 -7.95
C GLY A 10 2.92 4.70 -7.67
N PHE A 11 3.78 4.63 -6.65
CA PHE A 11 4.71 5.71 -6.28
C PHE A 11 6.07 5.62 -6.98
N GLN A 12 6.09 5.08 -8.21
CA GLN A 12 7.30 5.05 -9.03
C GLN A 12 7.83 6.47 -9.24
N GLY A 13 9.10 6.69 -8.92
CA GLY A 13 9.78 7.98 -8.92
C GLY A 13 10.27 8.41 -7.54
N ILE A 14 9.66 7.91 -6.45
CA ILE A 14 10.07 8.25 -5.08
C ILE A 14 11.47 7.73 -4.73
N GLN A 15 11.91 6.65 -5.39
CA GLN A 15 13.26 6.10 -5.26
C GLN A 15 14.37 7.08 -5.67
N HIS A 16 14.05 8.11 -6.46
CA HIS A 16 15.02 9.14 -6.85
C HIS A 16 15.14 10.26 -5.81
N GLN A 17 14.18 10.37 -4.89
CA GLN A 17 14.13 11.42 -3.87
C GLN A 17 14.59 10.91 -2.49
N TYR A 18 14.42 9.62 -2.23
CA TYR A 18 14.71 9.00 -0.95
C TYR A 18 15.38 7.65 -1.14
N GLU A 19 16.39 7.39 -0.32
CA GLU A 19 17.10 6.11 -0.27
C GLU A 19 16.35 5.10 0.61
N ASN A 20 16.59 3.81 0.39
CA ASN A 20 16.07 2.70 1.21
C ASN A 20 14.54 2.55 1.25
N ILE A 21 13.82 3.03 0.24
CA ILE A 21 12.38 2.77 0.10
C ILE A 21 12.16 1.52 -0.76
N PRO A 22 11.71 0.38 -0.19
CA PRO A 22 11.38 -0.81 -0.97
C PRO A 22 10.09 -0.59 -1.76
N ILE A 23 10.19 -0.57 -3.09
CA ILE A 23 9.04 -0.47 -4.00
C ILE A 23 8.75 -1.85 -4.60
N PRO A 24 7.49 -2.31 -4.63
CA PRO A 24 7.14 -3.57 -5.27
C PRO A 24 7.55 -3.64 -6.74
N HIS A 25 8.07 -4.80 -7.16
CA HIS A 25 8.51 -5.03 -8.53
C HIS A 25 7.33 -5.10 -9.48
N LYS A 26 7.32 -4.22 -10.49
CA LYS A 26 6.35 -4.25 -11.58
C LYS A 26 6.71 -5.34 -12.59
N ARG A 27 5.70 -6.03 -13.12
CA ARG A 27 5.91 -6.97 -14.23
C ARG A 27 6.48 -6.22 -15.45
N PRO A 28 7.58 -6.70 -16.06
CA PRO A 28 8.12 -6.11 -17.28
C PRO A 28 7.17 -6.33 -18.46
N LYS A 29 7.22 -5.43 -19.45
CA LYS A 29 6.36 -5.54 -20.65
C LYS A 29 6.78 -6.77 -21.46
N GLY A 30 5.88 -7.75 -21.56
CA GLY A 30 6.13 -8.99 -22.30
C GLY A 30 6.95 -10.04 -21.54
N GLY A 31 7.13 -9.89 -20.22
CA GLY A 31 7.89 -10.84 -19.41
C GLY A 31 7.23 -11.17 -18.07
N GLU A 32 7.90 -12.05 -17.32
CA GLU A 32 7.49 -12.46 -15.98
C GLU A 32 8.42 -11.91 -14.90
N LEU A 33 7.90 -11.86 -13.67
CA LEU A 33 8.73 -11.59 -12.50
C LEU A 33 9.57 -12.83 -12.20
N THR A 34 10.81 -12.61 -11.77
CA THR A 34 11.63 -13.71 -11.25
C THR A 34 11.02 -14.25 -9.96
N GLU A 35 11.34 -15.50 -9.61
CA GLU A 35 10.85 -16.12 -8.36
C GLU A 35 11.26 -15.31 -7.12
N GLN A 36 12.44 -14.69 -7.16
CA GLN A 36 12.92 -13.78 -6.12
C GLN A 36 12.03 -12.55 -6.00
N GLN A 37 11.74 -11.87 -7.12
CA GLN A 37 10.86 -10.69 -7.14
C GLN A 37 9.43 -11.03 -6.69
N LYS A 38 8.91 -12.21 -7.05
CA LYS A 38 7.61 -12.70 -6.58
C LYS A 38 7.60 -12.88 -5.06
N THR A 39 8.68 -13.42 -4.50
CA THR A 39 8.82 -13.63 -3.06
C THR A 39 8.86 -12.30 -2.30
N GLU A 40 9.64 -11.33 -2.80
CA GLU A 40 9.71 -9.98 -2.22
C GLU A 40 8.35 -9.28 -2.26
N ASN A 41 7.67 -9.31 -3.42
CA ASN A 41 6.33 -8.75 -3.55
C ASN A 41 5.31 -9.45 -2.62
N ARG A 42 5.42 -10.76 -2.41
CA ARG A 42 4.51 -11.52 -1.54
C ARG A 42 4.58 -11.02 -0.09
N THR A 43 5.78 -10.76 0.42
CA THR A 43 5.97 -10.19 1.76
C THR A 43 5.31 -8.82 1.89
N SER A 44 5.53 -7.93 0.92
CA SER A 44 4.88 -6.61 0.90
C SER A 44 3.35 -6.67 0.72
N TYR A 45 2.83 -7.67 0.01
CA TYR A 45 1.38 -7.85 -0.09
C TYR A 45 0.76 -8.35 1.21
N GLN A 46 1.47 -9.17 2.00
CA GLN A 46 0.97 -9.64 3.28
C GLN A 46 0.76 -8.51 4.28
N SER A 47 1.68 -7.55 4.37
CA SER A 47 1.52 -6.37 5.26
C SER A 47 0.31 -5.53 4.85
N ARG A 48 0.12 -5.34 3.53
CA ARG A 48 -0.98 -4.54 2.96
C ARG A 48 -2.37 -5.06 3.25
N VAL A 49 -2.56 -6.37 3.38
CA VAL A 49 -3.89 -6.96 3.64
C VAL A 49 -4.53 -6.34 4.89
N VAL A 50 -3.73 -6.06 5.92
CA VAL A 50 -4.23 -5.44 7.16
C VAL A 50 -4.72 -4.01 6.89
N CYS A 51 -3.92 -3.21 6.19
CA CYS A 51 -4.29 -1.86 5.79
C CYS A 51 -5.53 -1.85 4.89
N GLU A 52 -5.60 -2.75 3.91
CA GLU A 52 -6.75 -2.86 3.00
C GLU A 52 -8.04 -3.25 3.73
N ASN A 53 -7.96 -4.17 4.70
CA ASN A 53 -9.09 -4.51 5.56
C ASN A 53 -9.55 -3.33 6.41
N ALA A 54 -8.61 -2.56 6.99
CA ALA A 54 -8.92 -1.36 7.73
C ALA A 54 -9.60 -0.31 6.83
N PHE A 55 -9.05 -0.05 5.64
CA PHE A 55 -9.66 0.86 4.66
C PHE A 55 -11.04 0.39 4.21
N ALA A 56 -11.25 -0.90 4.02
CA ALA A 56 -12.56 -1.46 3.72
C ALA A 56 -13.56 -1.23 4.86
N GLY A 57 -13.11 -1.31 6.12
CA GLY A 57 -13.91 -0.95 7.30
C GLY A 57 -14.30 0.53 7.30
N VAL A 58 -13.32 1.42 7.11
CA VAL A 58 -13.53 2.88 7.03
C VAL A 58 -14.54 3.25 5.94
N LYS A 59 -14.40 2.64 4.76
CA LYS A 59 -15.32 2.85 3.63
C LYS A 59 -16.73 2.33 3.93
N ARG A 60 -16.87 1.13 4.51
CA ARG A 60 -18.17 0.54 4.90
C ARG A 60 -18.88 1.35 5.97
N TYR A 61 -18.14 1.87 6.95
CA TYR A 61 -18.69 2.78 7.96
C TYR A 61 -19.18 4.11 7.34
N GLY A 62 -18.71 4.44 6.14
CA GLY A 62 -19.04 5.70 5.47
C GLY A 62 -18.25 6.88 6.01
N ALA A 63 -17.18 6.67 6.80
CA ALA A 63 -16.39 7.74 7.41
C ALA A 63 -15.85 8.77 6.41
N VAL A 64 -15.51 8.32 5.20
CA VAL A 64 -14.91 9.17 4.16
C VAL A 64 -15.92 9.79 3.19
N ASN A 65 -17.17 9.32 3.18
CA ASN A 65 -18.17 9.73 2.18
C ASN A 65 -19.44 10.33 2.80
N GLN A 66 -19.80 9.94 4.02
CA GLN A 66 -21.00 10.43 4.68
C GLN A 66 -20.71 11.74 5.40
N ILE A 67 -21.65 12.68 5.29
CA ILE A 67 -21.64 13.89 6.10
C ILE A 67 -21.95 13.48 7.54
N TYR A 68 -21.05 13.80 8.47
CA TYR A 68 -21.29 13.63 9.90
C TYR A 68 -22.36 14.62 10.34
N ARG A 69 -23.53 14.10 10.74
CA ARG A 69 -24.69 14.93 11.11
C ARG A 69 -24.99 14.92 12.62
N ASN A 70 -24.14 14.32 13.43
CA ASN A 70 -24.29 14.41 14.88
C ASN A 70 -23.78 15.78 15.34
N HIS A 71 -24.68 16.76 15.32
CA HIS A 71 -24.44 18.14 15.70
C HIS A 71 -25.10 18.47 17.05
N ALA A 72 -25.00 17.62 18.08
CA ALA A 72 -25.41 18.04 19.42
C ALA A 72 -24.92 17.11 20.54
N CYS A 73 -24.22 17.70 21.51
CA CYS A 73 -24.90 18.21 22.69
C CYS A 73 -25.07 19.72 22.56
#